data_AF-A0A7H8K8X0-F1
#
_entry.id   AF-A0A7H8K8X0-F1
#
_cell.length_a   1.000
_cell.length_b   1.000
_cell.length_c   1.000
_cell.angle_alpha   90.00
_cell.angle_beta   90.00
_cell.angle_gamma   90.00
#
_symmetry.space_group_name_H-M   'P 1'
#
loop_
_entity.id
_entity.type
_entity.pdbx_description
1 polymer ?
#
loop_
_entity_poly.entity_id
_entity_poly.type
_entity_poly.pdbx_seq_one_letter_code
_entity_poly.pdbx_strand_id
1 'polypeptide(L)'
;MRHLWSFLAGLVVAPVTWVLVTLGQDGSAGTVDRWVEIGTSNTANLIEPAVYLAVGGIVLGLLGTLRISPLGPLVAGLLLITPYVGLFVAPFRVRERIPADWEFLGDPLPLRLPVQNGTLFLIGLLLLMATFSGQRWRRWPRPAPVVPPPAEATTQDLPVTEWPPPQSAERDTEPLSLGYPDPDDTPTEPLPRRTSGTSPWSAPPGGLPRQDDARN
;
A
#
# COMPACT_ATOMS: atom_id res chain seq x y z
N MET A 1 -8.06 -20.84 15.81
CA MET A 1 -9.40 -20.32 15.45
C MET A 1 -9.38 -19.04 14.59
N ARG A 2 -8.53 -18.04 14.87
CA ARG A 2 -8.49 -16.76 14.11
C ARG A 2 -8.23 -16.88 12.58
N HIS A 3 -7.58 -17.95 12.13
CA HIS A 3 -7.33 -18.22 10.70
C HIS A 3 -8.51 -18.89 9.98
N LEU A 4 -9.42 -19.52 10.73
CA LEU A 4 -10.61 -20.15 10.16
C LEU A 4 -11.64 -19.08 9.76
N TRP A 5 -11.75 -18.03 10.58
CA TRP A 5 -12.58 -16.87 10.30
C TRP A 5 -12.12 -16.08 9.07
N SER A 6 -10.81 -15.91 8.87
CA SER A 6 -10.29 -15.25 7.68
C SER A 6 -10.46 -16.08 6.41
N PHE A 7 -10.27 -17.41 6.51
CA PHE A 7 -10.59 -18.33 5.42
C PHE A 7 -12.06 -18.22 5.01
N LEU A 8 -12.96 -18.33 5.99
CA LEU A 8 -14.40 -18.25 5.76
C LEU A 8 -14.80 -16.89 5.19
N ALA A 9 -14.20 -15.80 5.69
CA ALA A 9 -14.40 -14.47 5.13
C ALA A 9 -13.97 -14.42 3.65
N GLY A 10 -12.80 -14.96 3.28
CA GLY A 10 -12.38 -15.04 1.88
C GLY A 10 -13.32 -15.86 1.01
N LEU A 11 -13.79 -16.99 1.53
CA LEU A 11 -14.72 -17.89 0.84
C LEU A 11 -16.08 -17.23 0.56
N VAL A 12 -16.59 -16.41 1.49
CA VAL A 12 -17.86 -15.69 1.36
C VAL A 12 -17.70 -14.40 0.54
N VAL A 13 -16.60 -13.67 0.72
CA VAL A 13 -16.35 -12.41 0.03
C VAL A 13 -16.19 -12.62 -1.47
N ALA A 14 -15.53 -13.69 -1.93
CA ALA A 14 -15.34 -13.94 -3.35
C ALA A 14 -16.66 -13.98 -4.18
N PRO A 15 -17.66 -14.81 -3.84
CA PRO A 15 -18.93 -14.81 -4.57
C PRO A 15 -19.71 -13.50 -4.40
N VAL A 16 -19.67 -12.88 -3.21
CA VAL A 16 -20.31 -11.57 -2.98
C VAL A 16 -19.70 -10.49 -3.89
N THR A 17 -18.38 -10.42 -3.96
CA THR A 17 -17.67 -9.51 -4.86
C THR A 17 -18.03 -9.79 -6.31
N TRP A 18 -18.08 -11.05 -6.73
CA TRP A 18 -18.45 -11.39 -8.10
C TRP A 18 -19.84 -10.85 -8.45
N VAL A 19 -20.84 -11.07 -7.60
CA VAL A 19 -22.19 -10.55 -7.81
C VAL A 19 -22.21 -9.02 -7.86
N LEU A 20 -21.60 -8.35 -6.88
CA LEU A 20 -21.56 -6.88 -6.81
C LEU A 20 -20.88 -6.25 -8.02
N VAL A 21 -19.77 -6.83 -8.47
CA VAL A 21 -19.07 -6.39 -9.69
C VAL A 21 -19.93 -6.62 -10.91
N THR A 22 -20.63 -7.76 -11.01
CA THR A 22 -21.54 -8.04 -12.13
C THR A 22 -22.64 -6.98 -12.21
N LEU A 23 -23.36 -6.73 -11.11
CA LEU A 23 -24.44 -5.74 -11.04
C LEU A 23 -23.92 -4.33 -11.36
N GLY A 24 -22.78 -3.96 -10.80
CA GLY A 24 -22.18 -2.64 -11.05
C GLY A 24 -21.74 -2.44 -12.49
N GLN A 25 -21.11 -3.45 -13.11
CA GLN A 25 -20.64 -3.36 -14.49
C GLN A 25 -21.80 -3.41 -15.50
N ASP A 26 -22.75 -4.33 -15.31
CA ASP A 26 -23.90 -4.49 -16.19
C ASP A 26 -24.82 -3.27 -16.14
N GLY A 27 -25.16 -2.79 -14.93
CA GLY A 27 -25.97 -1.58 -14.75
C GLY A 27 -25.29 -0.32 -15.30
N SER A 28 -23.96 -0.21 -15.19
CA SER A 28 -23.21 0.91 -15.79
C SER A 28 -23.26 0.85 -17.32
N ALA A 29 -22.99 -0.31 -17.90
CA ALA A 29 -23.00 -0.52 -19.35
C ALA A 29 -24.39 -0.25 -19.93
N GLY A 30 -25.44 -0.86 -19.37
CA GLY A 30 -26.82 -0.68 -19.82
C GLY A 30 -27.30 0.78 -19.70
N THR A 31 -26.85 1.51 -18.68
CA THR A 31 -27.16 2.94 -18.54
C THR A 31 -26.51 3.77 -19.64
N VAL A 32 -25.24 3.51 -19.94
CA VAL A 32 -24.50 4.23 -20.98
C VAL A 32 -25.07 3.91 -22.37
N ASP A 33 -25.32 2.63 -22.65
CA ASP A 33 -25.91 2.19 -23.93
C ASP A 33 -27.27 2.85 -24.17
N ARG A 34 -28.11 2.94 -23.13
CA ARG A 34 -29.40 3.65 -23.20
C ARG A 34 -29.25 5.14 -23.50
N TRP A 35 -28.23 5.81 -22.95
CA TRP A 35 -27.99 7.22 -23.26
C TRP A 35 -27.59 7.44 -24.71
N VAL A 36 -26.77 6.53 -25.26
CA VAL A 36 -26.39 6.54 -26.67
C VAL A 36 -27.61 6.31 -27.56
N GLU A 37 -28.50 5.38 -27.19
CA GLU A 37 -29.70 5.06 -27.95
C GLU A 37 -30.72 6.20 -27.95
N ILE A 38 -30.99 6.81 -26.79
CA ILE A 38 -32.04 7.83 -26.62
C ILE A 38 -31.49 9.25 -26.88
N GLY A 39 -30.17 9.43 -26.93
CA GLY A 39 -29.52 10.73 -27.11
C GLY A 39 -29.67 11.68 -25.92
N THR A 40 -29.99 11.15 -24.73
CA THR A 40 -30.16 11.92 -23.49
C THR A 40 -29.38 11.28 -22.36
N SER A 41 -28.77 12.09 -21.49
CA SER A 41 -28.02 11.62 -20.33
C SER A 41 -28.75 11.98 -19.03
N ASN A 42 -28.86 11.00 -18.14
CA ASN A 42 -29.32 11.20 -16.77
C ASN A 42 -28.41 10.47 -15.80
N THR A 43 -27.44 11.17 -15.23
CA THR A 43 -26.43 10.64 -14.32
C THR A 43 -27.02 9.97 -13.08
N ALA A 44 -28.25 10.30 -12.68
CA ALA A 44 -28.91 9.64 -11.55
C ALA A 44 -29.00 8.11 -11.76
N ASN A 45 -29.12 7.65 -13.01
CA ASN A 45 -29.17 6.24 -13.35
C ASN A 45 -27.82 5.52 -13.11
N LEU A 46 -26.70 6.23 -12.98
CA LEU A 46 -25.40 5.66 -12.61
C LEU A 46 -25.21 5.49 -11.11
N ILE A 47 -26.07 6.07 -10.28
CA ILE A 47 -25.92 6.00 -8.81
C ILE A 47 -26.06 4.55 -8.35
N GLU A 48 -27.08 3.84 -8.85
CA GLU A 48 -27.33 2.44 -8.49
C GLU A 48 -26.12 1.52 -8.79
N PRO A 49 -25.59 1.46 -10.04
CA PRO A 49 -24.42 0.63 -10.30
C PRO A 49 -23.17 1.09 -9.54
N ALA A 50 -23.01 2.40 -9.32
CA ALA A 50 -21.90 2.93 -8.53
C ALA A 50 -21.94 2.47 -7.06
N VAL A 51 -23.14 2.34 -6.46
CA VAL A 51 -23.29 1.82 -5.10
C VAL A 51 -22.82 0.37 -5.01
N TYR A 52 -23.20 -0.50 -5.96
CA TYR A 52 -22.73 -1.89 -5.96
C TYR A 52 -21.20 -1.98 -6.05
N LEU A 53 -20.57 -1.18 -6.91
CA LEU A 53 -19.11 -1.12 -7.03
C LEU A 53 -18.45 -0.55 -5.78
N ALA A 54 -19.03 0.49 -5.17
CA ALA A 54 -18.52 1.10 -3.96
C ALA A 54 -18.54 0.10 -2.79
N VAL A 55 -19.67 -0.59 -2.57
CA VAL A 55 -19.81 -1.62 -1.55
C VAL A 55 -18.83 -2.76 -1.81
N GLY A 56 -18.72 -3.23 -3.06
CA GLY A 56 -17.77 -4.28 -3.45
C GLY A 56 -16.32 -3.88 -3.17
N GLY A 57 -15.94 -2.65 -3.51
CA GLY A 57 -14.63 -2.07 -3.25
C GLY A 57 -14.32 -1.94 -1.75
N ILE A 58 -15.29 -1.53 -0.94
CA ILE A 58 -15.14 -1.46 0.53
C ILE A 58 -14.91 -2.87 1.10
N VAL A 59 -15.72 -3.85 0.71
CA VAL A 59 -15.60 -5.24 1.20
C VAL A 59 -14.23 -5.81 0.83
N LEU A 60 -13.79 -5.61 -0.42
CA LEU A 60 -12.46 -6.02 -0.88
C LEU A 60 -11.33 -5.29 -0.17
N GLY A 61 -11.47 -3.98 0.04
CA GLY A 61 -10.50 -3.15 0.74
C GLY A 61 -10.34 -3.56 2.20
N LEU A 62 -11.44 -3.84 2.89
CA LEU A 62 -11.42 -4.38 4.25
C LEU A 62 -10.71 -5.74 4.26
N LEU A 63 -11.08 -6.66 3.36
CA LEU A 63 -10.44 -7.97 3.24
C LEU A 63 -8.91 -7.82 3.03
N GLY A 64 -8.50 -7.00 2.07
CA GLY A 64 -7.10 -6.76 1.71
C GLY A 64 -6.28 -6.04 2.79
N THR A 65 -6.89 -5.19 3.62
CA THR A 65 -6.18 -4.42 4.66
C THR A 65 -6.07 -5.13 6.01
N LEU A 66 -6.90 -6.15 6.27
CA LEU A 66 -6.87 -6.95 7.50
C LEU A 66 -5.52 -7.67 7.71
N ARG A 67 -4.62 -7.08 8.49
CA ARG A 67 -3.25 -7.59 8.76
C ARG A 67 -3.21 -8.87 9.59
N ILE A 68 -4.33 -9.25 10.21
CA ILE A 68 -4.37 -10.36 11.19
C ILE A 68 -4.20 -11.72 10.51
N SER A 69 -4.63 -11.88 9.25
CA SER A 69 -4.45 -13.13 8.51
C SER A 69 -4.47 -12.93 6.98
N PRO A 70 -3.42 -13.39 6.25
CA PRO A 70 -3.36 -13.32 4.78
C PRO A 70 -4.25 -14.35 4.07
N LEU A 71 -4.83 -15.31 4.80
CA LEU A 71 -5.53 -16.44 4.21
C LEU A 71 -6.82 -16.04 3.49
N GLY A 72 -7.54 -15.03 4.00
CA GLY A 72 -8.77 -14.52 3.37
C GLY A 72 -8.55 -13.91 2.00
N PRO A 73 -7.69 -12.87 1.87
CA PRO A 73 -7.30 -12.30 0.58
C PRO A 73 -6.73 -13.33 -0.40
N LEU A 74 -5.94 -14.29 0.09
CA LEU A 74 -5.36 -15.35 -0.74
C LEU A 74 -6.46 -16.24 -1.34
N VAL A 75 -7.36 -16.75 -0.49
CA VAL A 75 -8.46 -17.62 -0.92
C VAL A 75 -9.39 -16.88 -1.87
N ALA A 76 -9.78 -15.65 -1.52
CA ALA A 76 -10.63 -14.83 -2.38
C ALA A 76 -9.94 -14.54 -3.73
N GLY A 77 -8.66 -14.17 -3.72
CA GLY A 77 -7.87 -13.93 -4.92
C GLY A 77 -7.80 -15.14 -5.84
N LEU A 78 -7.52 -16.33 -5.27
CA LEU A 78 -7.52 -17.58 -6.03
C LEU A 78 -8.90 -17.92 -6.60
N LEU A 79 -9.97 -17.76 -5.82
CA LEU A 79 -11.34 -18.03 -6.27
C LEU A 79 -11.76 -17.09 -7.42
N LEU A 80 -11.33 -15.84 -7.41
CA LEU A 80 -11.64 -14.87 -8.46
C LEU A 80 -10.80 -15.07 -9.74
N ILE A 81 -9.56 -15.53 -9.61
CA ILE A 81 -8.68 -15.83 -10.76
C ILE A 81 -9.09 -17.14 -11.47
N THR A 82 -9.52 -18.14 -10.71
CA THR A 82 -9.75 -19.50 -11.21
C THR A 82 -10.69 -19.58 -12.42
N PRO A 83 -11.86 -18.90 -12.45
CA PRO A 83 -12.75 -18.92 -13.61
C PRO A 83 -12.06 -18.43 -14.87
N TYR A 84 -11.28 -17.34 -14.78
CA TYR A 84 -10.59 -16.77 -15.93
C TYR A 84 -9.45 -17.67 -16.42
N VAL A 85 -8.61 -18.17 -15.52
CA VAL A 85 -7.53 -19.11 -15.88
C VAL A 85 -8.10 -20.40 -16.47
N GLY A 86 -9.23 -20.87 -15.92
CA GLY A 86 -9.94 -22.03 -16.43
C GLY A 86 -10.40 -21.87 -17.88
N LEU A 87 -10.67 -20.65 -18.35
CA LEU A 87 -11.01 -20.41 -19.76
C LEU A 87 -9.85 -20.74 -20.72
N PHE A 88 -8.59 -20.67 -20.27
CA PHE A 88 -7.43 -21.06 -21.09
C PHE A 88 -7.27 -22.58 -21.20
N VAL A 89 -7.70 -23.32 -20.17
CA VAL A 89 -7.54 -24.78 -20.10
C VAL A 89 -8.74 -25.50 -20.71
N ALA A 90 -9.96 -25.07 -20.36
CA ALA A 90 -11.20 -25.71 -20.75
C ALA A 90 -12.33 -24.68 -20.92
N PRO A 91 -12.30 -23.85 -21.99
CA PRO A 91 -13.18 -22.70 -22.16
C PRO A 91 -14.68 -23.05 -22.09
N PHE A 92 -15.10 -24.10 -22.82
CA PHE A 92 -16.51 -24.51 -22.85
C PHE A 92 -16.99 -25.07 -21.51
N ARG A 93 -16.19 -25.94 -20.87
CA ARG A 93 -16.55 -26.52 -19.56
C ARG A 93 -16.69 -25.46 -18.47
N VAL A 94 -15.84 -24.44 -18.48
CA VAL A 94 -15.93 -23.34 -17.50
C VAL A 94 -17.12 -22.46 -17.81
N ARG A 95 -17.36 -22.12 -19.08
CA ARG A 95 -18.51 -21.32 -19.49
C ARG A 95 -19.83 -22.01 -19.16
N GLU A 96 -19.94 -23.32 -19.36
CA GLU A 96 -21.13 -24.12 -19.04
C GLU A 96 -21.40 -24.22 -17.53
N ARG A 97 -20.36 -24.21 -16.69
CA ARG A 97 -20.51 -24.20 -15.23
C ARG A 97 -21.04 -22.88 -14.67
N ILE A 98 -20.85 -21.78 -15.39
CA ILE A 98 -21.34 -20.47 -14.95
C ILE A 98 -22.74 -20.30 -15.54
N PRO A 99 -23.79 -20.23 -14.70
CA PRO A 99 -25.15 -20.06 -15.18
C PRO A 99 -25.27 -18.76 -15.98
N ALA A 100 -25.95 -18.82 -17.13
CA ALA A 100 -26.22 -17.66 -17.97
C ALA A 100 -27.48 -16.91 -17.52
N ASP A 101 -28.46 -17.64 -16.99
CA ASP A 101 -29.84 -17.18 -16.81
C ASP A 101 -30.16 -16.96 -15.32
N TRP A 102 -29.17 -16.60 -14.52
CA TRP A 102 -29.42 -16.31 -13.12
C TRP A 102 -30.02 -14.91 -13.01
N GLU A 103 -31.00 -14.74 -12.12
CA GLU A 103 -31.64 -13.46 -11.86
C GLU A 103 -31.36 -13.00 -10.42
N PHE A 104 -31.23 -11.70 -10.23
CA PHE A 104 -31.12 -11.08 -8.92
C PHE A 104 -32.17 -9.97 -8.82
N LEU A 105 -33.06 -10.06 -7.83
CA LEU A 105 -34.19 -9.11 -7.65
C LEU A 105 -35.13 -8.98 -8.87
N GLY A 106 -35.15 -9.97 -9.76
CA GLY A 106 -35.96 -9.98 -10.98
C GLY A 106 -35.24 -9.43 -12.23
N ASP A 107 -34.00 -8.97 -12.08
CA ASP A 107 -33.15 -8.55 -13.18
C ASP A 107 -32.14 -9.64 -13.58
N PRO A 108 -31.83 -9.80 -14.87
CA PRO A 108 -30.83 -10.76 -15.32
C PRO A 108 -29.46 -10.41 -14.73
N LEU A 109 -28.77 -11.42 -14.21
CA LEU A 109 -27.45 -11.31 -13.60
C LEU A 109 -26.41 -12.01 -14.48
N PRO A 110 -25.80 -11.32 -15.46
CA PRO A 110 -24.86 -11.92 -16.40
C PRO A 110 -23.50 -12.18 -15.75
N LEU A 111 -23.41 -13.17 -14.87
CA LEU A 111 -22.19 -13.52 -14.12
C LEU A 111 -20.97 -13.83 -15.00
N ARG A 112 -21.20 -14.14 -16.27
CA ARG A 112 -20.14 -14.38 -17.26
C ARG A 112 -19.40 -13.10 -17.64
N LEU A 113 -20.03 -11.93 -17.52
CA LEU A 113 -19.49 -10.65 -18.00
C LEU A 113 -18.18 -10.26 -17.29
N PRO A 114 -18.08 -10.28 -15.94
CA PRO A 114 -16.82 -9.98 -15.26
C PRO A 114 -15.69 -10.97 -15.54
N VAL A 115 -16.03 -12.22 -15.87
CA VAL A 115 -15.05 -13.23 -16.28
C VAL A 115 -14.56 -12.91 -17.69
N GLN A 116 -15.46 -12.67 -18.65
CA GLN A 116 -15.11 -12.42 -20.06
C GLN A 116 -14.26 -11.15 -20.22
N ASN A 117 -14.59 -10.10 -19.47
CA ASN A 117 -13.87 -8.83 -19.52
C ASN A 117 -12.57 -8.84 -18.67
N GLY A 118 -12.29 -9.95 -17.96
CA GLY A 118 -11.08 -10.12 -17.16
C GLY A 118 -11.05 -9.31 -15.85
N THR A 119 -12.16 -8.69 -15.44
CA THR A 119 -12.19 -7.85 -14.23
C THR A 119 -12.01 -8.67 -12.97
N LEU A 120 -12.59 -9.88 -12.88
CA LEU A 120 -12.35 -10.77 -11.74
C LEU A 120 -10.89 -11.21 -11.66
N PHE A 121 -10.25 -11.42 -12.81
CA PHE A 121 -8.83 -11.78 -12.85
C PHE A 121 -7.96 -10.65 -12.28
N LEU A 122 -8.21 -9.39 -12.69
CA LEU A 122 -7.50 -8.23 -12.18
C LEU A 122 -7.71 -8.03 -10.68
N ILE A 123 -8.97 -8.12 -10.21
CA ILE A 123 -9.30 -8.01 -8.78
C ILE A 123 -8.59 -9.12 -7.99
N GLY A 124 -8.66 -10.36 -8.48
CA GLY A 124 -8.01 -11.48 -7.82
C GLY A 124 -6.49 -11.32 -7.77
N LEU A 125 -5.87 -10.81 -8.84
CA LEU A 125 -4.43 -10.52 -8.88
C LEU A 125 -4.05 -9.42 -7.89
N LEU A 126 -4.86 -8.37 -7.76
CA LEU A 126 -4.69 -7.31 -6.76
C LEU A 126 -4.75 -7.87 -5.34
N LEU A 127 -5.67 -8.80 -5.05
CA LEU A 127 -5.74 -9.48 -3.75
C LEU A 127 -4.52 -10.36 -3.48
N LEU A 128 -4.02 -11.09 -4.48
CA LEU A 128 -2.77 -11.85 -4.34
C LEU A 128 -1.59 -10.90 -4.08
N MET A 129 -1.47 -9.81 -4.83
CA MET A 129 -0.43 -8.81 -4.63
C MET A 129 -0.51 -8.18 -3.22
N ALA A 130 -1.72 -7.89 -2.76
CA ALA A 130 -1.95 -7.41 -1.39
C ALA A 130 -1.51 -8.45 -0.34
N THR A 131 -1.66 -9.74 -0.61
CA THR A 131 -1.25 -10.83 0.27
C THR A 131 0.28 -10.92 0.42
N PHE A 132 1.00 -10.79 -0.70
CA PHE A 132 2.46 -10.89 -0.74
C PHE A 132 3.19 -9.56 -0.50
N SER A 133 2.47 -8.44 -0.36
CA SER A 133 3.07 -7.13 -0.12
C SER A 133 3.86 -7.10 1.20
N GLY A 134 5.18 -6.87 1.10
CA GLY A 134 6.12 -6.86 2.22
C GLY A 134 5.77 -5.82 3.32
N GLN A 135 4.98 -4.79 3.00
CA GLN A 135 4.53 -3.78 3.96
C GLN A 135 3.57 -4.34 5.03
N ARG A 136 2.89 -5.46 4.76
CA ARG A 136 2.13 -6.21 5.77
C ARG A 136 3.03 -6.89 6.81
N TRP A 137 4.21 -7.34 6.38
CA TRP A 137 5.15 -8.13 7.18
C TRP A 137 6.21 -7.27 7.88
N ARG A 138 6.37 -6.02 7.47
CA ARG A 138 7.22 -5.06 8.16
C ARG A 138 6.72 -4.84 9.58
N ARG A 139 7.59 -5.10 10.57
CA ARG A 139 7.36 -4.77 11.98
C ARG A 139 7.07 -3.28 12.10
N TRP A 140 6.00 -2.94 12.82
CA TRP A 140 5.77 -1.55 13.23
C TRP A 140 6.97 -1.06 14.04
N PRO A 141 7.39 0.21 13.90
CA PRO A 141 8.35 0.82 14.79
C PRO A 141 7.87 0.62 16.22
N ARG A 142 8.66 -0.05 17.05
CA ARG A 142 8.36 -0.14 18.48
C ARG A 142 8.46 1.28 19.04
N PRO A 143 7.48 1.73 19.84
CA PRO A 143 7.65 2.96 20.60
C PRO A 143 9.00 2.89 21.34
N ALA A 144 9.81 3.94 21.20
CA ALA A 144 11.04 4.02 21.99
C ALA A 144 10.67 3.84 23.47
N PRO A 145 11.41 3.03 24.23
CA PRO A 145 11.15 2.88 25.65
C PRO A 145 11.18 4.28 26.27
N VAL A 146 10.07 4.66 26.92
CA VAL A 146 10.05 5.84 27.77
C VAL A 146 11.05 5.55 28.87
N VAL A 147 12.23 6.15 28.80
CA VAL A 147 13.20 6.14 29.89
C VAL A 147 12.50 6.84 31.04
N PRO A 148 12.19 6.15 32.16
CA PRO A 148 11.64 6.83 33.32
C PRO A 148 12.64 7.93 33.73
N PRO A 149 12.17 9.14 34.08
CA PRO A 149 13.06 10.16 34.61
C PRO A 149 13.85 9.53 35.76
N PRO A 150 15.17 9.79 35.86
CA PRO A 150 15.97 9.23 36.93
C PRO A 150 15.26 9.54 38.25
N ALA A 151 14.92 8.50 39.01
CA ALA A 151 14.47 8.67 40.38
C ALA A 151 15.54 9.52 41.08
N GLU A 152 15.14 10.62 41.71
CA GLU A 152 16.04 11.44 42.51
C GLU A 152 16.79 10.51 43.45
N ALA A 153 18.07 10.30 43.14
CA ALA A 153 18.95 9.53 43.98
C ALA A 153 19.00 10.27 45.31
N THR A 154 18.48 9.64 46.36
CA THR A 154 18.78 10.05 47.73
C THR A 154 20.30 10.08 47.82
N THR A 155 20.89 11.26 48.02
CA THR A 155 22.31 11.47 48.19
C THR A 155 22.77 10.62 49.38
N GLN A 156 23.27 9.42 49.09
CA GLN A 156 24.11 8.68 50.01
C GLN A 156 25.54 9.00 49.62
N ASP A 157 26.23 9.73 50.49
CA ASP A 157 27.66 10.01 50.39
C ASP A 157 28.44 8.71 50.26
N LEU A 158 28.86 8.38 49.03
CA LEU A 158 29.78 7.29 48.74
C LEU A 158 31.21 7.84 48.66
N PRO A 159 32.19 7.29 49.40
CA PRO A 159 33.58 7.73 49.31
C PRO A 159 34.19 7.39 47.94
N VAL A 160 34.90 8.37 47.36
CA VAL A 160 35.41 8.45 45.99
C VAL A 160 36.60 7.50 45.73
N THR A 161 36.50 6.19 45.98
CA THR A 161 37.63 5.27 45.66
C THR A 161 37.25 3.86 45.20
N GLU A 162 36.00 3.58 44.86
CA GLU A 162 35.66 2.25 44.32
C GLU A 162 34.89 2.35 43.02
N TRP A 163 35.63 2.51 41.92
CA TRP A 163 35.07 2.37 40.57
C TRP A 163 35.05 0.88 40.22
N PRO A 164 33.89 0.24 40.02
CA PRO A 164 33.85 -1.15 39.59
C PRO A 164 34.43 -1.25 38.17
N PRO A 165 35.19 -2.31 37.83
CA PRO A 165 35.74 -2.44 36.48
C PRO A 165 34.60 -2.51 35.46
N PRO A 166 34.76 -1.93 34.25
CA PRO A 166 33.75 -2.02 33.22
C PRO A 166 33.53 -3.50 32.88
N GLN A 167 32.37 -4.04 33.24
CA GLN A 167 31.93 -5.33 32.73
C GLN A 167 31.77 -5.18 31.22
N SER A 168 32.53 -5.99 30.49
CA SER A 168 32.47 -6.17 29.04
C SER A 168 31.08 -6.65 28.64
N ALA A 169 30.19 -5.69 28.38
CA ALA A 169 29.05 -5.92 27.51
C ALA A 169 29.51 -5.61 26.08
N GLU A 170 30.28 -6.52 25.48
CA GLU A 170 30.38 -6.63 24.03
C GLU A 170 28.99 -7.00 23.48
N ARG A 171 28.13 -5.98 23.41
CA ARG A 171 27.16 -5.91 22.34
C ARG A 171 27.93 -5.33 21.17
N ASP A 172 28.15 -6.19 20.20
CA ASP A 172 28.62 -5.87 18.87
C ASP A 172 27.72 -4.75 18.30
N THR A 173 28.14 -3.52 18.54
CA THR A 173 27.55 -2.30 17.99
C THR A 173 28.67 -1.69 17.19
N GLU A 174 28.83 -2.19 15.97
CA GLU A 174 29.66 -1.55 14.97
C GLU A 174 29.15 -0.09 14.83
N PRO A 175 29.99 0.94 15.10
CA PRO A 175 29.56 2.31 14.87
C PRO A 175 29.28 2.47 13.37
N LEU A 176 28.13 3.07 13.04
CA LEU A 176 27.83 3.47 11.66
C LEU A 176 28.96 4.38 11.17
N SER A 177 29.87 3.83 10.36
CA SER A 177 30.88 4.62 9.66
C SER A 177 30.13 5.50 8.66
N LEU A 178 29.96 6.77 9.03
CA LEU A 178 29.66 7.81 8.07
C LEU A 178 30.85 7.76 7.09
N GLY A 179 30.64 7.23 5.88
CA GLY A 179 31.68 6.82 4.92
C GLY A 179 32.77 7.85 4.62
N TYR A 180 33.65 8.04 5.58
CA TYR A 180 34.87 8.82 5.54
C TYR A 180 36.00 7.81 5.66
N PRO A 181 36.96 7.78 4.71
CA PRO A 181 38.10 6.90 4.84
C PRO A 181 38.91 7.24 6.10
N ASP A 182 39.43 6.21 6.77
CA ASP A 182 40.24 6.31 7.97
C ASP A 182 41.44 7.26 7.76
N PRO A 183 41.75 8.14 8.73
CA PRO A 183 42.83 9.12 8.60
C PRO A 183 44.25 8.51 8.64
N ASP A 184 44.39 7.20 8.90
CA ASP A 184 45.68 6.56 9.14
C ASP A 184 46.30 5.86 7.92
N ASP A 185 45.66 5.85 6.74
CA ASP A 185 46.12 5.08 5.57
C ASP A 185 46.59 5.92 4.36
N THR A 186 46.88 7.21 4.52
CA THR A 186 47.52 8.00 3.44
C THR A 186 48.67 8.87 3.94
N PRO A 187 49.90 8.74 3.40
CA PRO A 187 50.97 9.70 3.65
C PRO A 187 50.52 11.09 3.18
N THR A 188 50.45 12.05 4.09
CA THR A 188 49.99 13.41 3.80
C THR A 188 51.00 14.14 2.91
N GLU A 189 50.71 14.21 1.61
CA GLU A 189 51.35 15.18 0.73
C GLU A 189 50.84 16.59 1.09
N PRO A 190 51.71 17.59 1.30
CA PRO A 190 51.27 18.89 1.81
C PRO A 190 50.41 19.61 0.76
N LEU A 191 49.13 19.83 1.10
CA LEU A 191 48.18 20.58 0.28
C LEU A 191 48.68 22.02 0.03
N PRO A 192 48.53 22.56 -1.20
CA PRO A 192 48.91 23.94 -1.50
C PRO A 192 48.07 24.92 -0.68
N ARG A 193 48.75 25.90 -0.07
CA ARG A 193 48.16 27.03 0.67
C ARG A 193 47.01 27.66 -0.13
N ARG A 194 45.81 27.66 0.45
CA ARG A 194 44.64 28.36 -0.10
C ARG A 194 44.93 29.86 -0.20
N THR A 195 44.99 30.38 -1.42
CA THR A 195 44.75 31.81 -1.67
C THR A 195 43.27 32.10 -1.48
N SER A 196 42.97 33.09 -0.65
CA SER A 196 41.64 33.62 -0.43
C SER A 196 41.09 34.25 -1.72
N GLY A 197 39.89 33.82 -2.13
CA GLY A 197 39.04 34.62 -3.01
C GLY A 197 38.71 33.96 -4.36
N THR A 198 37.71 33.09 -4.37
CA THR A 198 36.61 33.02 -5.38
C THR A 198 35.76 31.78 -5.10
N SER A 199 34.86 31.87 -4.11
CA SER A 199 33.74 30.94 -4.01
C SER A 199 32.48 31.68 -4.48
N PRO A 200 31.73 31.17 -5.48
CA PRO A 200 30.50 31.79 -5.97
C PRO A 200 29.36 31.83 -4.94
N TRP A 201 29.53 31.20 -3.78
CA TRP A 201 28.46 30.88 -2.84
C TRP A 201 28.55 31.59 -1.49
N SER A 202 29.45 32.57 -1.33
CA SER A 202 29.68 33.26 -0.05
C SER A 202 29.17 34.70 0.03
N ALA A 203 28.16 35.10 -0.76
CA ALA A 203 27.52 36.41 -0.60
C ALA A 203 26.12 36.27 0.06
N PRO A 204 25.86 36.92 1.22
CA PRO A 204 24.52 36.97 1.82
C PRO A 204 23.59 37.87 1.00
N PRO A 205 22.25 37.65 1.04
CA PRO A 205 21.31 38.37 0.19
C PRO A 205 21.12 39.80 0.71
N GLY A 206 21.61 40.79 -0.05
CA GLY A 206 21.47 42.20 0.30
C GLY A 206 21.42 43.10 -0.93
N GLY A 207 20.28 43.75 -1.11
CA GLY A 207 20.14 44.97 -1.94
C GLY A 207 19.73 44.75 -3.39
N LEU A 208 18.42 44.76 -3.66
CA LEU A 208 17.91 45.08 -4.99
C LEU A 208 18.35 46.51 -5.36
N PRO A 209 18.99 46.74 -6.51
CA PRO A 209 19.14 48.08 -7.03
C PRO A 209 17.79 48.58 -7.55
N ARG A 210 17.35 49.69 -6.96
CA ARG A 210 16.28 50.57 -7.41
C ARG A 210 16.56 51.02 -8.86
N GLN A 211 15.68 50.65 -9.79
CA GLN A 211 15.73 51.16 -11.16
C GLN A 211 14.71 52.30 -11.29
N ASP A 212 15.19 53.52 -11.03
CA ASP A 212 14.47 54.75 -11.34
C ASP A 212 14.67 55.08 -12.84
N ASP A 213 13.54 55.23 -13.53
CA ASP A 213 13.20 56.02 -14.73
C ASP A 213 14.30 56.58 -15.66
N ALA A 214 14.17 56.29 -16.97
CA ALA A 214 13.68 57.24 -17.99
C ALA A 214 14.36 57.12 -19.37
N ARG A 215 13.47 57.03 -20.39
CA ARG A 215 13.44 57.75 -21.68
C ARG A 215 14.06 57.18 -22.97
N ASN A 216 13.13 57.18 -23.94
CA ASN A 216 13.17 57.24 -25.40
C ASN A 216 13.54 55.99 -26.19
#